data_AF-A0AB37QI94-F1
#
_entry.id   AF-A0AB37QI94-F1
#
_cell.length_a   1.000
_cell.length_b   1.000
_cell.length_c   1.000
_cell.angle_alpha   90.00
_cell.angle_beta   90.00
_cell.angle_gamma   90.00
#
_symmetry.space_group_name_H-M   'P 1'
#
loop_
_entity.id
_entity.type
_entity.pdbx_description
1 polymer ?
#
loop_
_entity_poly.entity_id
_entity_poly.type
_entity_poly.pdbx_seq_one_letter_code
_entity_poly.pdbx_strand_id
1 'polypeptide(L)'
;MTDKSPPNRKPQAPKIDVGAFGAASKAPTGPVNIERSSSNLPKPIQIRVPIEKHSEIKAYAAEQQMSITDLLMKAYEEYRTRHK
;
A
#
# COMPACT_ATOMS: atom_id res chain seq x y z
N MET A 1 -16.94 60.21 9.85
CA MET A 1 -16.53 59.18 10.84
C MET A 1 -16.86 57.82 10.26
N THR A 2 -15.81 57.04 10.06
CA THR A 2 -15.75 55.70 9.46
C THR A 2 -16.30 54.64 10.40
N ASP A 3 -17.06 53.68 9.88
CA ASP A 3 -16.98 52.30 10.39
C ASP A 3 -17.10 51.31 9.22
N LYS A 4 -15.95 50.73 8.86
CA LYS A 4 -15.84 49.52 8.06
C LYS A 4 -15.69 48.37 9.06
N SER A 5 -16.72 47.56 9.23
CA SER A 5 -16.61 46.28 9.93
C SER A 5 -16.54 45.12 8.92
N PRO A 6 -15.47 44.30 8.89
CA PRO A 6 -15.35 43.16 7.98
C PRO A 6 -16.02 41.89 8.56
N PRO A 7 -16.62 41.01 7.73
CA PRO A 7 -17.15 39.75 8.22
C PRO A 7 -16.02 38.75 8.53
N ASN A 8 -15.99 38.36 9.80
CA ASN A 8 -15.20 37.33 10.45
C ASN A 8 -15.18 35.99 9.68
N ARG A 9 -14.05 35.64 9.05
CA ARG A 9 -13.83 34.31 8.45
C ARG A 9 -13.26 33.37 9.51
N LYS A 10 -14.09 32.49 10.05
CA LYS A 10 -13.64 31.36 10.87
C LYS A 10 -12.74 30.44 10.02
N PRO A 11 -11.60 29.94 10.54
CA PRO A 11 -10.80 28.94 9.83
C PRO A 11 -11.59 27.63 9.76
N GLN A 12 -11.95 27.24 8.54
CA GLN A 12 -12.60 25.97 8.26
C GLN A 12 -11.50 24.89 8.28
N ALA A 13 -11.49 24.05 9.31
CA ALA A 13 -10.61 22.88 9.35
C ALA A 13 -10.89 21.99 8.12
N PRO A 14 -9.87 21.48 7.41
CA PRO A 14 -10.09 20.55 6.32
C PRO A 14 -10.71 19.27 6.89
N LYS A 15 -11.99 19.05 6.59
CA LYS A 15 -12.63 17.75 6.78
C LYS A 15 -12.02 16.81 5.76
N ILE A 16 -11.06 16.01 6.18
CA ILE A 16 -10.56 14.90 5.38
C ILE A 16 -11.68 13.86 5.39
N ASP A 17 -12.43 13.82 4.29
CA ASP A 17 -13.44 12.79 4.06
C ASP A 17 -12.70 11.46 3.83
N VAL A 18 -12.76 10.56 4.82
CA VAL A 18 -12.18 9.20 4.76
C VAL A 18 -13.06 8.29 3.88
N GLY A 19 -13.84 8.84 2.94
CA GLY A 19 -14.63 8.09 1.97
C GLY A 19 -13.88 7.68 0.70
N ALA A 20 -12.66 8.19 0.48
CA ALA A 20 -11.92 7.96 -0.77
C ALA A 20 -10.97 6.74 -0.78
N PHE A 21 -11.07 5.83 0.20
CA PHE A 21 -10.38 4.53 0.15
C PHE A 21 -11.35 3.33 0.03
N GLY A 22 -12.65 3.59 -0.06
CA GLY A 22 -13.66 2.58 -0.35
C GLY A 22 -13.94 2.53 -1.84
N ALA A 23 -13.01 2.00 -2.65
CA ALA A 23 -13.39 1.50 -3.96
C ALA A 23 -14.45 0.43 -3.74
N ALA A 24 -15.69 0.80 -4.04
CA ALA A 24 -16.88 -0.03 -3.89
C ALA A 24 -16.59 -1.41 -4.49
N SER A 25 -16.55 -2.44 -3.64
CA SER A 25 -16.71 -3.82 -4.08
C SER A 25 -18.12 -3.95 -4.67
N LYS A 26 -18.25 -3.62 -5.94
CA LYS A 26 -19.39 -4.02 -6.75
C LYS A 26 -19.28 -5.54 -6.84
N ALA A 27 -20.18 -6.24 -6.15
CA ALA A 27 -20.28 -7.68 -6.26
C ALA A 27 -20.38 -8.08 -7.75
N PRO A 28 -19.51 -8.97 -8.25
CA PRO A 28 -19.63 -9.42 -9.63
C PRO A 28 -20.79 -10.42 -9.70
N THR A 29 -21.97 -9.94 -10.11
CA THR A 29 -23.09 -10.79 -10.51
C THR A 29 -22.78 -11.34 -11.91
N GLY A 30 -22.04 -12.44 -11.96
CA GLY A 30 -21.79 -13.24 -13.16
C GLY A 30 -20.99 -14.49 -12.80
N PRO A 31 -21.14 -15.60 -13.54
CA PRO A 31 -20.22 -16.73 -13.37
C PRO A 31 -18.83 -16.22 -13.72
N VAL A 32 -18.00 -15.99 -12.69
CA VAL A 32 -16.59 -15.64 -12.86
C VAL A 32 -15.95 -16.86 -13.51
N ASN A 33 -15.77 -16.80 -14.83
CA ASN A 33 -14.86 -17.70 -15.53
C ASN A 33 -13.48 -17.36 -14.97
N ILE A 34 -13.07 -18.10 -13.93
CA ILE A 34 -11.75 -18.02 -13.35
C ILE A 34 -10.81 -18.55 -14.43
N GLU A 35 -10.38 -17.64 -15.29
CA GLU A 35 -9.32 -17.89 -16.24
C GLU A 35 -8.11 -18.29 -15.39
N ARG A 36 -7.84 -19.60 -15.38
CA ARG A 36 -6.70 -20.18 -14.66
C ARG A 36 -5.47 -19.51 -15.24
N SER A 37 -4.86 -18.63 -14.46
CA SER A 37 -3.63 -17.93 -14.81
C SER A 37 -2.66 -18.94 -15.42
N SER A 38 -2.14 -18.65 -16.62
CA SER A 38 -1.24 -19.53 -17.37
C SER A 38 -0.23 -20.20 -16.44
N SER A 39 -0.16 -21.53 -16.48
CA SER A 39 0.56 -22.40 -15.53
C SER A 39 2.09 -22.24 -15.48
N ASN A 40 2.65 -21.22 -16.14
CA ASN A 40 4.09 -21.02 -16.31
C ASN A 40 4.66 -19.88 -15.45
N LEU A 41 3.82 -19.16 -14.69
CA LEU A 41 4.29 -18.15 -13.74
C LEU A 41 4.54 -18.79 -12.36
N PRO A 42 5.66 -18.48 -11.69
CA PRO A 42 5.88 -18.90 -10.31
C PRO A 42 4.73 -18.44 -9.42
N LYS A 43 4.22 -19.36 -8.59
CA LYS A 43 3.14 -19.03 -7.65
C LYS A 43 3.67 -18.06 -6.58
N PRO A 44 2.93 -16.98 -6.26
CA PRO A 44 3.28 -16.12 -5.13
C PRO A 44 3.35 -16.92 -3.84
N ILE A 45 4.36 -16.66 -3.00
CA ILE A 45 4.50 -17.26 -1.67
C ILE A 45 4.12 -16.23 -0.63
N GLN A 46 3.35 -16.64 0.38
CA GLN A 46 3.04 -15.81 1.54
C GLN A 46 3.89 -16.23 2.74
N ILE A 47 4.65 -15.29 3.29
CA ILE A 47 5.51 -15.51 4.46
C ILE A 47 4.88 -14.82 5.66
N ARG A 48 4.76 -15.54 6.78
CA ARG A 48 4.32 -14.96 8.06
C ARG A 48 5.53 -14.48 8.84
N VAL A 49 5.47 -13.24 9.33
CA VAL A 49 6.49 -12.63 10.18
C VAL A 49 5.82 -11.92 11.37
N PRO A 50 6.52 -11.72 12.50
CA PRO A 50 6.03 -10.88 13.58
C PRO A 50 5.68 -9.47 13.09
N ILE A 51 4.72 -8.82 13.76
CA ILE A 51 4.19 -7.52 13.34
C ILE A 51 5.30 -6.47 13.34
N GLU A 52 6.18 -6.52 14.34
CA GLU A 52 7.32 -5.62 14.50
C GLU A 52 8.24 -5.73 13.28
N LYS A 53 8.55 -6.96 12.86
CA LYS A 53 9.39 -7.22 11.68
C LYS A 53 8.73 -6.81 10.38
N HIS A 54 7.42 -7.03 10.22
CA HIS A 54 6.71 -6.51 9.06
C HIS A 54 6.78 -4.98 8.99
N SER A 55 6.64 -4.30 10.12
CA SER A 55 6.74 -2.84 10.18
C SER A 55 8.12 -2.34 9.79
N GLU A 56 9.18 -2.97 10.34
CA GLU A 56 10.58 -2.67 9.99
C GLU A 56 10.84 -2.86 8.48
N ILE A 57 10.42 -4.01 7.92
CA ILE A 57 10.60 -4.33 6.50
C ILE A 57 9.88 -3.30 5.63
N LYS A 58 8.66 -2.91 6.00
CA LYS A 58 7.88 -1.93 5.25
C LYS A 58 8.54 -0.55 5.26
N ALA A 59 9.02 -0.09 6.41
CA ALA A 59 9.72 1.19 6.52
C ALA A 59 10.99 1.19 5.66
N TYR A 60 11.79 0.12 5.76
CA TYR A 60 13.02 0.01 4.98
C TYR A 60 12.77 -0.03 3.46
N ALA A 61 11.76 -0.79 3.01
CA ALA A 61 11.39 -0.81 1.59
C ALA A 61 11.01 0.60 1.07
N ALA A 62 10.29 1.38 1.89
CA ALA A 62 9.93 2.76 1.56
C ALA A 62 11.14 3.70 1.48
N GLU A 63 12.07 3.59 2.44
CA GLU A 63 13.34 4.35 2.42
C GLU A 63 14.16 4.07 1.16
N GLN A 64 14.16 2.81 0.71
CA GLN A 64 14.86 2.37 -0.50
C GLN A 64 14.05 2.59 -1.80
N GLN A 65 12.85 3.19 -1.70
CA GLN A 65 11.94 3.45 -2.83
C GLN A 65 11.65 2.21 -3.68
N MET A 66 11.53 1.04 -3.06
CA MET A 66 11.25 -0.23 -3.74
C MET A 66 10.08 -0.97 -3.11
N SER A 67 9.48 -1.91 -3.84
CA SER A 67 8.44 -2.76 -3.27
C SER A 67 9.05 -3.72 -2.24
N ILE A 68 8.23 -4.17 -1.28
CA ILE A 68 8.65 -5.20 -0.31
C ILE A 68 9.09 -6.47 -1.04
N THR A 69 8.43 -6.82 -2.15
CA THR A 69 8.80 -7.99 -2.96
C THR A 69 10.20 -7.84 -3.53
N ASP A 70 10.52 -6.71 -4.15
CA ASP A 70 11.83 -6.47 -4.77
C ASP A 70 12.95 -6.45 -3.71
N LEU A 71 12.67 -5.83 -2.56
CA LEU A 71 13.56 -5.85 -1.41
C LEU A 71 13.88 -7.28 -0.98
N LEU A 72 12.87 -8.14 -0.84
CA LEU A 72 13.05 -9.53 -0.41
C LEU A 72 13.79 -10.37 -1.46
N MET A 73 13.50 -10.15 -2.76
CA MET A 73 14.22 -10.83 -3.84
C MET A 73 15.69 -10.46 -3.85
N LYS A 74 16.01 -9.16 -3.74
CA LYS A 74 17.39 -8.66 -3.65
C LYS A 74 18.12 -9.24 -2.43
N ALA A 75 17.50 -9.18 -1.26
CA ALA A 75 18.09 -9.74 -0.04
C ALA A 75 18.35 -11.25 -0.16
N TYR A 76 17.46 -11.98 -0.82
CA TYR A 76 17.65 -13.41 -1.06
C TYR A 76 18.82 -13.69 -2.03
N GLU A 77 18.95 -12.92 -3.10
CA GLU A 77 20.09 -13.03 -4.03
C GLU A 77 21.43 -12.76 -3.32
N GLU A 78 21.49 -11.71 -2.50
CA GLU A 78 22.67 -11.39 -1.69
C GLU A 78 23.00 -12.50 -0.67
N TYR A 79 21.98 -13.04 0.00
CA TYR A 79 22.17 -14.17 0.91
C TYR A 79 22.74 -15.38 0.16
N ARG A 80 22.15 -15.71 -1.00
CA ARG A 80 22.52 -16.87 -1.80
C ARG A 80 23.90 -16.74 -2.43
N THR A 81 24.39 -15.53 -2.72
CA THR A 81 25.76 -15.32 -3.20
C THR A 81 26.80 -15.46 -2.10
N ARG A 82 26.48 -15.05 -0.86
CA ARG A 82 27.38 -15.18 0.30
C ARG A 82 27.45 -16.60 0.88
N HIS A 83 26.41 -17.40 0.69
CA HIS A 83 26.27 -18.76 1.23
C HIS A 83 26.29 -19.85 0.13
N LYS A 84 26.96 -19.55 -0.98
CA LYS A 84 27.33 -20.52 -2.01
C LYS A 84 28.70 -21.10 -1.68
#